data_AF-A0A2R7UN75-F1
#
_entry.id   AF-A0A2R7UN75-F1
#
_cell.length_a   1.000
_cell.length_b   1.000
_cell.length_c   1.000
_cell.angle_alpha   90.00
_cell.angle_beta   90.00
_cell.angle_gamma   90.00
#
_symmetry.space_group_name_H-M   'P 1'
#
loop_
_entity.id
_entity.type
_entity.pdbx_description
1 polymer ?
#
loop_
_entity_poly.entity_id
_entity_poly.type
_entity_poly.pdbx_seq_one_letter_code
_entity_poly.pdbx_strand_id
1 'polypeptide(L)'
;MNPTQPDTAKTAGTITVYTTNDDHRAYEVPAEGSDQTVRFSLDGFKARQIHMIGIPSAATITWESKDRVDGKPKWWVTFKTTHSPSSLEKNDIDQYVTRNAKNSFVRTALGILVVDKSENAADRDTLGEIIVKVSAPRREPNATAPVAAPVHGEQP
;
A
#
# COMPACT_ATOMS: atom_id res chain seq x y z
N MET A 1 -19.46 -31.39 8.26
CA MET A 1 -18.32 -30.71 7.63
C MET A 1 -18.60 -29.22 7.74
N ASN A 2 -17.99 -28.54 8.73
CA ASN A 2 -18.07 -27.09 8.79
C ASN A 2 -17.10 -26.51 7.75
N PRO A 3 -17.51 -25.50 6.96
CA PRO A 3 -16.54 -24.75 6.18
C PRO A 3 -15.65 -24.02 7.18
N THR A 4 -14.36 -24.36 7.21
CA THR A 4 -13.34 -23.60 7.91
C THR A 4 -13.31 -22.22 7.25
N GLN A 5 -13.96 -21.26 7.91
CA GLN A 5 -13.79 -19.84 7.62
C GLN A 5 -12.28 -19.58 7.72
N PRO A 6 -11.63 -18.98 6.71
CA PRO A 6 -10.23 -18.64 6.83
C PRO A 6 -10.08 -17.76 8.07
N ASP A 7 -9.12 -18.15 8.91
CA ASP A 7 -8.65 -17.41 10.08
C ASP A 7 -8.67 -15.92 9.71
N THR A 8 -9.45 -15.12 10.44
CA THR A 8 -9.61 -13.68 10.21
C THR A 8 -8.25 -13.03 10.35
N ALA A 9 -7.47 -13.04 9.27
CA ALA A 9 -6.29 -12.22 9.12
C ALA A 9 -6.76 -10.80 9.41
N LYS A 10 -6.27 -10.22 10.51
CA LYS A 10 -6.63 -8.87 10.94
C LYS A 10 -6.49 -7.97 9.71
N THR A 11 -7.59 -7.43 9.20
CA THR A 11 -7.56 -6.45 8.12
C THR A 11 -7.31 -5.10 8.78
N ALA A 12 -6.34 -4.34 8.26
CA ALA A 12 -5.94 -3.08 8.90
C ALA A 12 -6.61 -1.85 8.27
N GLY A 13 -6.97 -1.93 6.99
CA GLY A 13 -7.59 -0.81 6.29
C GLY A 13 -8.39 -1.24 5.07
N THR A 14 -8.98 -0.26 4.41
CA THR A 14 -9.84 -0.45 3.25
C THR A 14 -9.45 0.50 2.13
N ILE A 15 -9.38 -0.01 0.91
CA ILE A 15 -9.27 0.77 -0.31
C ILE A 15 -10.61 0.65 -1.05
N THR A 16 -11.29 1.77 -1.25
CA THR A 16 -12.56 1.81 -1.98
C THR A 16 -12.39 2.56 -3.28
N VAL A 17 -12.80 1.94 -4.39
CA VAL A 17 -12.75 2.50 -5.74
C VAL A 17 -14.16 2.72 -6.23
N TYR A 18 -14.44 3.92 -6.75
CA TYR A 18 -15.76 4.35 -7.20
C TYR A 18 -15.78 4.61 -8.69
N THR A 19 -16.93 4.37 -9.32
CA THR A 19 -17.23 4.87 -10.67
C THR A 19 -17.76 6.31 -10.62
N THR A 20 -18.04 6.89 -11.78
CA THR A 20 -18.71 8.21 -11.87
C THR A 20 -20.14 8.24 -11.34
N ASN A 21 -20.78 7.07 -11.17
CA ASN A 21 -22.15 6.95 -10.67
C ASN A 21 -22.18 6.51 -9.19
N ASP A 22 -21.05 6.62 -8.48
CA ASP A 22 -20.87 6.18 -7.08
C ASP A 22 -21.00 4.67 -6.81
N ASP A 23 -21.21 3.83 -7.83
CA ASP A 23 -20.98 2.38 -7.72
C ASP A 23 -19.54 2.13 -7.25
N HIS A 24 -19.33 1.19 -6.33
CA HIS A 24 -18.02 1.00 -5.72
C HIS A 24 -17.63 -0.46 -5.51
N ARG A 25 -16.31 -0.67 -5.42
CA ARG A 25 -15.68 -1.90 -4.93
C ARG A 25 -14.79 -1.55 -3.75
N ALA A 26 -14.91 -2.28 -2.66
CA ALA A 26 -14.07 -2.13 -1.48
C ALA A 26 -13.15 -3.34 -1.34
N TYR A 27 -11.90 -3.08 -1.02
CA TYR A 27 -10.85 -4.08 -0.89
C TYR A 27 -10.21 -3.97 0.48
N GLU A 28 -10.06 -5.11 1.15
CA GLU A 28 -9.43 -5.17 2.47
C GLU A 28 -7.92 -5.26 2.35
N VAL A 29 -7.22 -4.45 3.15
CA VAL A 29 -5.77 -4.42 3.20
C VAL A 29 -5.27 -5.30 4.34
N PRO A 30 -4.28 -6.18 4.09
CA PRO A 30 -3.66 -7.00 5.13
C PRO A 30 -3.13 -6.19 6.31
N ALA A 31 -3.11 -6.78 7.51
CA ALA A 31 -2.50 -6.16 8.69
C ALA A 31 -1.01 -5.85 8.50
N GLU A 32 -0.55 -4.86 9.26
CA GLU A 32 0.88 -4.59 9.43
C GLU A 32 1.62 -5.84 9.91
N GLY A 33 2.80 -6.09 9.34
CA GLY A 33 3.58 -7.28 9.68
C GLY A 33 3.10 -8.58 9.04
N SER A 34 2.12 -8.54 8.15
CA SER A 34 1.61 -9.75 7.47
C SER A 34 2.58 -10.37 6.47
N ASP A 35 3.55 -9.60 5.96
CA ASP A 35 4.43 -10.00 4.85
C ASP A 35 3.67 -10.43 3.58
N GLN A 36 2.49 -9.84 3.37
CA GLN A 36 1.59 -10.21 2.26
C GLN A 36 1.66 -9.21 1.11
N THR A 37 1.52 -9.76 -0.10
CA THR A 37 1.22 -8.97 -1.31
C THR A 37 -0.13 -9.41 -1.85
N VAL A 38 -1.05 -8.46 -2.00
CA VAL A 38 -2.37 -8.68 -2.60
C VAL A 38 -2.51 -7.84 -3.86
N ARG A 39 -3.25 -8.35 -4.84
CA ARG A 39 -3.54 -7.68 -6.11
C ARG A 39 -5.04 -7.63 -6.31
N PHE A 40 -5.54 -6.45 -6.63
CA PHE A 40 -6.95 -6.21 -6.89
C PHE A 40 -7.12 -5.80 -8.36
N SER A 41 -7.67 -6.70 -9.17
CA SER A 41 -8.06 -6.37 -10.54
C SER A 41 -9.35 -5.55 -10.55
N LEU A 42 -9.36 -4.53 -11.40
CA LEU A 42 -10.50 -3.66 -11.70
C LEU A 42 -11.04 -3.92 -13.12
N ASP A 43 -10.84 -5.13 -13.65
CA ASP A 43 -11.35 -5.49 -14.97
C ASP A 43 -12.87 -5.26 -15.07
N GLY A 44 -13.27 -4.64 -16.18
CA GLY A 44 -14.65 -4.24 -16.45
C GLY A 44 -15.19 -3.12 -15.55
N PHE A 45 -14.37 -2.53 -14.66
CA PHE A 45 -14.78 -1.47 -13.75
C PHE A 45 -14.23 -0.11 -14.21
N LYS A 46 -15.11 0.88 -14.37
CA LYS A 46 -14.73 2.25 -14.73
C LYS A 46 -14.29 3.03 -13.49
N ALA A 47 -13.10 2.72 -12.99
CA ALA A 47 -12.52 3.32 -11.80
C ALA A 47 -12.23 4.82 -12.00
N ARG A 48 -13.03 5.68 -11.35
CA ARG A 48 -12.96 7.13 -11.46
C ARG A 48 -12.30 7.77 -10.24
N GLN A 49 -12.75 7.38 -9.05
CA GLN A 49 -12.31 7.94 -7.78
C GLN A 49 -11.82 6.83 -6.85
N ILE A 50 -10.97 7.21 -5.91
CA ILE A 50 -10.42 6.27 -4.91
C ILE A 50 -10.40 6.94 -3.54
N HIS A 51 -10.62 6.12 -2.51
CA HIS A 51 -10.62 6.50 -1.11
C HIS A 51 -9.88 5.43 -0.30
N MET A 52 -9.05 5.82 0.65
CA MET A 52 -8.29 4.87 1.47
C MET A 52 -8.41 5.24 2.95
N ILE A 53 -8.74 4.25 3.77
CA ILE A 53 -8.95 4.44 5.21
C ILE A 53 -8.14 3.39 5.98
N GLY A 54 -7.44 3.80 7.04
CA GLY A 54 -6.83 2.87 8.00
C GLY A 54 -5.61 2.11 7.48
N ILE A 55 -4.96 2.57 6.41
CA ILE A 55 -3.88 1.79 5.79
C ILE A 55 -2.68 1.68 6.75
N PRO A 56 -2.10 0.48 6.94
CA PRO A 56 -0.97 0.28 7.86
C PRO A 56 0.29 1.04 7.43
N SER A 57 1.20 1.32 8.37
CA SER A 57 2.35 2.22 8.16
C SER A 57 3.48 1.65 7.30
N ALA A 58 3.51 0.32 7.11
CA ALA A 58 4.55 -0.38 6.38
C ALA A 58 4.07 -0.94 5.02
N ALA A 59 3.15 -0.22 4.37
CA ALA A 59 2.54 -0.62 3.11
C ALA A 59 3.12 0.17 1.92
N THR A 60 3.33 -0.54 0.82
CA THR A 60 3.54 0.04 -0.51
C THR A 60 2.32 -0.27 -1.36
N ILE A 61 1.75 0.76 -1.98
CA ILE A 61 0.53 0.65 -2.80
C ILE A 61 0.87 1.14 -4.19
N THR A 62 0.75 0.27 -5.19
CA THR A 62 0.95 0.63 -6.59
C THR A 62 -0.36 0.60 -7.32
N TRP A 63 -0.62 1.65 -8.09
CA TRP A 63 -1.75 1.75 -9.01
C TRP A 63 -1.22 1.66 -10.43
N GLU A 64 -1.82 0.79 -11.24
CA GLU A 64 -1.40 0.58 -12.62
C GLU A 64 -2.57 0.77 -13.59
N SER A 65 -2.28 1.39 -14.74
CA SER A 65 -3.22 1.47 -15.85
C SER A 65 -3.54 0.08 -16.41
N LYS A 66 -4.80 -0.13 -16.80
CA LYS A 66 -5.24 -1.28 -17.61
C LYS A 66 -4.66 -1.23 -19.03
N ASP A 67 -4.40 -0.02 -19.53
CA ASP A 67 -3.84 0.17 -20.86
C ASP A 67 -2.33 -0.09 -20.80
N ARG A 68 -1.79 -0.79 -21.80
CA ARG A 68 -0.36 -1.12 -21.86
C ARG A 68 0.30 -0.55 -23.11
N VAL A 69 1.55 -0.12 -22.96
CA VAL A 69 2.45 0.32 -24.03
C VAL A 69 3.75 -0.47 -23.87
N ASP A 70 4.17 -1.18 -24.92
CA ASP A 70 5.35 -2.04 -24.91
C ASP A 70 5.37 -3.05 -23.73
N GLY A 71 4.21 -3.62 -23.41
CA GLY A 71 4.03 -4.59 -22.33
C GLY A 71 4.00 -4.01 -20.91
N LYS A 72 4.23 -2.70 -20.74
CA LYS A 72 4.19 -1.99 -19.45
C LYS A 72 2.89 -1.22 -19.28
N PRO A 73 2.40 -0.98 -18.05
CA PRO A 73 1.24 -0.12 -17.84
C PRO A 73 1.53 1.29 -18.38
N LYS A 74 0.59 1.86 -19.13
CA LYS A 74 0.71 3.18 -19.76
C LYS A 74 1.09 4.26 -18.76
N TRP A 75 0.50 4.20 -17.57
CA TRP A 75 0.87 4.99 -16.42
C TRP A 75 0.81 4.15 -15.14
N TRP A 76 1.55 4.59 -14.13
CA TRP A 76 1.53 3.98 -12.81
C TRP A 76 2.00 4.98 -11.73
N VAL A 77 1.63 4.72 -10.49
CA VAL A 77 2.12 5.46 -9.32
C VAL A 77 2.29 4.49 -8.15
N THR A 78 3.35 4.68 -7.38
CA THR A 78 3.64 3.91 -6.17
C THR A 78 3.69 4.85 -4.97
N PHE A 79 2.87 4.51 -3.98
CA PHE A 79 2.80 5.19 -2.70
C PHE A 79 3.45 4.33 -1.61
N LYS A 80 4.03 4.99 -0.63
CA LYS A 80 4.46 4.40 0.63
C LYS A 80 3.73 5.08 1.77
N THR A 81 3.15 4.29 2.67
CA THR A 81 2.62 4.79 3.93
C THR A 81 3.77 5.06 4.90
N THR A 82 3.63 6.08 5.73
CA THR A 82 4.70 6.55 6.63
C THR A 82 4.30 6.58 8.10
N HIS A 83 3.01 6.42 8.40
CA HIS A 83 2.49 6.32 9.76
C HIS A 83 1.19 5.51 9.77
N SER A 84 0.78 5.07 10.96
CA SER A 84 -0.46 4.31 11.15
C SER A 84 -1.44 5.14 12.00
N PRO A 85 -2.71 5.29 11.59
CA PRO A 85 -3.26 4.93 10.29
C PRO A 85 -2.90 5.95 9.19
N SER A 86 -2.67 5.49 7.96
CA SER A 86 -2.61 6.37 6.78
C SER A 86 -3.97 6.41 6.07
N SER A 87 -4.34 7.56 5.52
CA SER A 87 -5.58 7.74 4.77
C SER A 87 -5.39 8.62 3.54
N LEU A 88 -6.24 8.40 2.55
CA LEU A 88 -6.33 9.20 1.33
C LEU A 88 -7.78 9.61 1.17
N GLU A 89 -8.07 10.90 1.12
CA GLU A 89 -9.42 11.42 0.90
C GLU A 89 -10.02 10.94 -0.43
N LYS A 90 -11.35 10.92 -0.54
CA LYS A 90 -12.02 10.52 -1.78
C LYS A 90 -11.75 11.57 -2.87
N ASN A 91 -11.07 11.18 -3.94
CA ASN A 91 -10.86 12.07 -5.09
C ASN A 91 -10.58 11.30 -6.38
N ASP A 92 -10.57 12.03 -7.49
CA ASP A 92 -10.23 11.57 -8.83
C ASP A 92 -8.81 10.96 -8.90
N ILE A 93 -8.73 9.74 -9.44
CA ILE A 93 -7.46 9.01 -9.58
C ILE A 93 -6.48 9.78 -10.47
N ASP A 94 -6.95 10.35 -11.59
CA ASP A 94 -6.11 11.11 -12.52
C ASP A 94 -5.48 12.34 -11.85
N GLN A 95 -6.22 12.98 -10.93
CA GLN A 95 -5.73 14.14 -10.19
C GLN A 95 -4.65 13.73 -9.18
N TYR A 96 -4.81 12.59 -8.49
CA TYR A 96 -3.76 12.08 -7.60
C TYR A 96 -2.47 11.76 -8.34
N VAL A 97 -2.57 11.08 -9.48
CA VAL A 97 -1.39 10.73 -10.26
C VAL A 97 -0.73 12.00 -10.81
N THR A 98 -1.50 12.94 -11.36
CA THR A 98 -0.93 14.08 -12.08
C THR A 98 -0.36 15.16 -11.16
N ARG A 99 -1.05 15.49 -10.06
CA ARG A 99 -0.69 16.65 -9.22
C ARG A 99 0.47 16.39 -8.26
N ASN A 100 0.74 15.14 -7.92
CA ASN A 100 1.76 14.80 -6.94
C ASN A 100 3.07 14.41 -7.64
N ALA A 101 4.17 15.04 -7.20
CA ALA A 101 5.50 14.75 -7.69
C ALA A 101 6.08 13.51 -7.00
N LYS A 102 7.03 12.84 -7.65
CA LYS A 102 7.84 11.80 -7.00
C LYS A 102 8.58 12.40 -5.81
N ASN A 103 8.73 11.62 -4.73
CA ASN A 103 9.31 12.03 -3.45
C ASN A 103 8.57 13.17 -2.75
N SER A 104 7.26 13.29 -2.96
CA SER A 104 6.42 14.29 -2.28
C SER A 104 5.26 13.65 -1.54
N PHE A 105 4.92 14.23 -0.38
CA PHE A 105 3.72 13.85 0.36
C PHE A 105 2.47 14.34 -0.36
N VAL A 106 1.45 13.49 -0.43
CA VAL A 106 0.14 13.85 -0.97
C VAL A 106 -0.54 14.78 0.03
N ARG A 107 -0.77 16.04 -0.35
CA ARG A 107 -1.25 17.09 0.57
C ARG A 107 -2.64 16.82 1.16
N THR A 108 -3.50 16.14 0.41
CA THR A 108 -4.86 15.78 0.83
C THR A 108 -4.89 14.36 1.41
N ALA A 109 -3.78 13.90 1.97
CA ALA A 109 -3.64 12.57 2.53
C ALA A 109 -2.93 12.67 3.88
N LEU A 110 -3.20 11.69 4.73
CA LEU A 110 -2.49 11.48 5.97
C LEU A 110 -1.46 10.36 5.72
N GLY A 111 -0.18 10.74 5.64
CA GLY A 111 0.93 9.78 5.70
C GLY A 111 1.31 9.07 4.43
N ILE A 112 0.88 9.59 3.28
CA ILE A 112 1.09 8.98 1.98
C ILE A 112 2.18 9.75 1.23
N LEU A 113 3.30 9.07 0.97
CA LEU A 113 4.42 9.56 0.17
C LEU A 113 4.37 8.93 -1.21
N VAL A 114 4.45 9.73 -2.28
CA VAL A 114 4.70 9.19 -3.62
C VAL A 114 6.18 8.82 -3.72
N VAL A 115 6.49 7.53 -3.79
CA VAL A 115 7.89 7.06 -3.88
C VAL A 115 8.35 6.88 -5.32
N ASP A 116 7.42 6.59 -6.23
CA ASP A 116 7.74 6.42 -7.63
C ASP A 116 6.50 6.57 -8.52
N LYS A 117 6.69 6.89 -9.81
CA LYS A 117 5.61 7.01 -10.80
C LYS A 117 6.13 7.06 -12.23
N SER A 118 5.26 6.78 -13.20
CA SER A 118 5.53 7.05 -14.61
C SER A 118 5.60 8.54 -14.92
N GLU A 119 6.28 8.86 -16.02
CA GLU A 119 6.25 10.21 -16.62
C GLU A 119 4.92 10.52 -17.31
N ASN A 120 4.20 9.49 -17.76
CA ASN A 120 2.88 9.62 -18.35
C ASN A 120 1.84 10.03 -17.31
N ALA A 121 0.97 10.97 -17.69
CA ALA A 121 -0.21 11.33 -16.93
C ALA A 121 -1.23 10.18 -16.94
N ALA A 122 -2.06 10.11 -15.89
CA ALA A 122 -3.13 9.13 -15.84
C ALA A 122 -4.36 9.60 -16.61
N ASP A 123 -4.89 8.74 -17.45
CA ASP A 123 -6.18 8.94 -18.11
C ASP A 123 -7.33 8.49 -17.19
N ARG A 124 -8.47 9.18 -17.32
CA ARG A 124 -9.67 8.85 -16.54
C ARG A 124 -10.18 7.45 -16.87
N ASP A 125 -10.71 6.74 -15.86
CA ASP A 125 -11.34 5.42 -16.01
C ASP A 125 -10.41 4.32 -16.55
N THR A 126 -9.09 4.53 -16.45
CA THR A 126 -8.07 3.59 -16.95
C THR A 126 -7.30 2.86 -15.85
N LEU A 127 -7.61 3.06 -14.56
CA LEU A 127 -7.02 2.25 -13.49
C LEU A 127 -7.44 0.78 -13.68
N GLY A 128 -6.46 -0.12 -13.75
CA GLY A 128 -6.67 -1.54 -14.00
C GLY A 128 -6.32 -2.44 -12.82
N GLU A 129 -5.28 -2.09 -12.06
CA GLU A 129 -4.84 -2.91 -10.93
C GLU A 129 -4.39 -2.05 -9.75
N ILE A 130 -4.67 -2.54 -8.54
CA ILE A 130 -4.10 -2.04 -7.29
C ILE A 130 -3.30 -3.17 -6.65
N ILE A 131 -2.00 -2.93 -6.45
CA ILE A 131 -1.07 -3.88 -5.83
C ILE A 131 -0.71 -3.34 -4.46
N VAL A 132 -1.01 -4.09 -3.39
CA VAL A 132 -0.67 -3.71 -2.02
C VAL A 132 0.33 -4.71 -1.47
N LYS A 133 1.48 -4.22 -1.04
CA LYS A 133 2.52 -5.00 -0.36
C LYS A 133 2.69 -4.47 1.05
N VAL A 134 2.46 -5.32 2.05
CA VAL A 134 2.68 -4.99 3.46
C VAL A 134 3.93 -5.73 3.94
N SER A 135 4.83 -4.99 4.58
CA SER A 135 6.11 -5.55 5.03
C SER A 135 5.94 -6.50 6.22
N ALA A 136 6.85 -7.47 6.35
CA ALA A 136 7.00 -8.31 7.54
C ALA A 136 7.22 -7.48 8.81
N PRO A 137 6.97 -8.05 10.01
CA PRO A 137 7.25 -7.37 11.26
C PRO A 137 8.75 -7.10 11.33
N ARG A 138 9.14 -5.96 11.90
CA ARG A 138 10.56 -5.72 12.21
C ARG A 138 11.01 -6.81 13.18
N ARG A 139 11.86 -7.75 12.73
CA ARG A 139 12.59 -8.63 13.64
C ARG A 139 13.47 -7.73 14.49
N GLU A 140 13.21 -7.63 15.78
CA GLU A 140 14.18 -7.06 16.70
C GLU A 140 15.45 -7.92 16.61
N PRO A 141 16.65 -7.33 16.45
CA PRO A 141 17.86 -8.10 16.60
C PRO A 141 17.88 -8.64 18.04
N ASN A 142 17.89 -9.97 18.19
CA ASN A 142 17.95 -10.64 19.49
C ASN A 142 19.01 -9.97 20.38
N ALA A 143 18.58 -9.27 21.42
CA ALA A 143 19.44 -8.82 22.50
C ALA A 143 19.77 -10.04 23.39
N THR A 144 20.60 -10.95 22.89
CA THR A 144 21.18 -12.03 23.71
C THR A 144 22.47 -12.53 23.08
N ALA A 145 23.48 -11.68 23.00
CA ALA A 145 24.85 -12.16 23.12
C ALA A 145 25.18 -12.11 24.63
N PRO A 146 25.43 -13.24 25.32
CA PRO A 146 25.93 -13.19 26.68
C PRO A 146 27.29 -12.50 26.65
N VAL A 147 27.38 -11.34 27.31
CA VAL A 147 28.65 -10.67 27.55
C VAL A 147 29.41 -11.57 28.52
N ALA A 148 30.45 -12.25 28.04
CA ALA A 148 31.37 -12.97 28.93
C ALA A 148 32.00 -11.94 29.88
N ALA A 149 31.72 -12.07 31.18
CA ALA A 149 32.39 -11.27 32.19
C ALA A 149 33.90 -11.54 32.14
N PRO A 150 34.77 -10.51 32.20
CA PRO A 150 36.19 -10.75 32.31
C PRO A 150 36.49 -11.42 33.65
N VAL A 151 37.05 -12.63 33.58
CA VAL A 151 37.63 -13.33 34.72
C VAL A 151 38.77 -12.45 35.23
N HIS A 152 38.60 -11.88 36.43
CA HIS A 152 39.67 -11.12 37.07
C HIS A 152 40.80 -12.10 37.40
N GLY A 153 41.89 -12.00 36.64
CA GLY A 153 43.10 -12.74 36.87
C GLY A 153 43.69 -12.41 38.22
N GLU A 154 44.18 -13.44 38.89
CA GLU A 154 45.09 -13.38 40.02
C GLU A 154 46.21 -12.37 39.77
N GLN A 155 46.52 -11.57 40.79
CA GLN A 155 47.81 -10.90 40.91
C GLN A 155 48.30 -10.99 42.36
N PRO A 156 49.63 -10.90 42.55
CA PRO A 156 50.47 -11.87 43.27
C PRO A 156 50.58 -11.67 44.78
#